data_AF-A0A812GHW6-F1
#
_entry.id   AF-A0A812GHW6-F1
#
_cell.length_a   1.000
_cell.length_b   1.000
_cell.length_c   1.000
_cell.angle_alpha   90.00
_cell.angle_beta   90.00
_cell.angle_gamma   90.00
#
_symmetry.space_group_name_H-M   'P 1'
#
loop_
_entity.id
_entity.type
_entity.pdbx_description
1 polymer ?
#
loop_
_entity_poly.entity_id
_entity_poly.type
_entity_poly.pdbx_seq_one_letter_code
_entity_poly.pdbx_strand_id
1 'polypeptide(L)'
;MQYAMSDCKKVVLVLACFTGQFVSVGIFLSYGPLFQALLHDTGKHAGTVAFIGSLRDFLINIVQAMAGFVVKDVGFVTMAAVGAVLLVSGTFLDSYAGLSIPWHVLWLSIFSGAGNALLWVTQTTVLYGRLGERQLPIAVAVASAGGGLGTVAINALFEHGIQHLGWQKTERIQALCFAFILGLSILGFWWAMSDQQSSSSSRTLTNLTRKKCTSMLRDLLRPLLEVEFVLVNVALLLYFTGFTVPYTHLVFYAREICGYSAAPILMSSLGTASIVGRLGCGLLAVFFPASRLFIAMIVLQAGALTWLPLCQTAGELHGFAVLFGISSGTRVALMGLVLNELFGPERVPHLFGLSGLSIGLGQMIGPPLVGVIYELHSYKEAFWTSAGLMLLSVPFLFAILWRIRSKVDKDQDSPKDESDASYEDGSSEDS
;
A
#
# COMPACT_ATOMS: atom_id res chain seq x y z
N MET A 1 1.67 5.80 -32.61
CA MET A 1 2.93 6.44 -32.19
C MET A 1 2.68 7.13 -30.85
N GLN A 2 2.93 6.45 -29.73
CA GLN A 2 2.74 7.00 -28.38
C GLN A 2 3.91 7.96 -28.12
N TYR A 3 3.65 9.25 -27.95
CA TYR A 3 4.70 10.23 -27.61
C TYR A 3 5.42 9.76 -26.35
N ALA A 4 6.68 9.36 -26.48
CA ALA A 4 7.51 8.96 -25.36
C ALA A 4 7.71 10.18 -24.44
N MET A 5 7.31 10.04 -23.18
CA MET A 5 7.45 11.09 -22.18
C MET A 5 8.94 11.46 -22.02
N SER A 6 9.28 12.75 -22.01
CA SER A 6 10.68 13.18 -21.84
C SER A 6 11.22 12.77 -20.47
N ASP A 7 12.53 12.54 -20.36
CA ASP A 7 13.13 12.08 -19.10
C ASP A 7 12.97 13.10 -17.97
N CYS A 8 12.98 14.40 -18.27
CA CYS A 8 12.66 15.45 -17.30
C CYS A 8 11.24 15.29 -16.72
N LYS A 9 10.24 15.01 -17.57
CA LYS A 9 8.86 14.77 -17.11
C LYS A 9 8.73 13.51 -16.28
N LYS A 10 9.50 12.46 -16.59
CA LYS A 10 9.54 11.23 -15.76
C LYS A 10 10.10 11.52 -14.37
N VAL A 11 11.18 12.29 -14.27
CA VAL A 11 11.77 12.66 -12.98
C VAL A 11 10.79 13.49 -12.15
N VAL A 12 10.15 14.50 -12.75
CA VAL A 12 9.14 15.32 -12.05
C VAL A 12 7.95 14.47 -11.62
N LEU A 13 7.50 13.52 -12.44
CA LEU A 13 6.43 12.58 -12.08
C LEU A 13 6.81 11.76 -10.84
N VAL A 14 8.03 11.19 -10.82
CA VAL A 14 8.52 10.40 -9.69
C VAL A 14 8.65 11.25 -8.42
N LEU A 15 9.14 12.49 -8.53
CA LEU A 15 9.22 13.42 -7.40
C LEU A 15 7.84 13.83 -6.88
N ALA A 16 6.87 14.07 -7.76
CA ALA A 16 5.49 14.34 -7.37
C ALA A 16 4.89 13.15 -6.61
N CYS A 17 5.09 11.93 -7.11
CA CYS A 17 4.70 10.69 -6.42
C CYS A 17 5.43 10.51 -5.09
N PHE A 18 6.72 10.85 -4.99
CA PHE A 18 7.48 10.84 -3.75
C PHE A 18 6.85 11.75 -2.70
N THR A 19 6.58 13.02 -3.04
CA THR A 19 5.97 13.98 -2.12
C THR A 19 4.54 13.61 -1.76
N GLY A 20 3.83 12.99 -2.70
CA GLY A 20 2.48 12.49 -2.48
C GLY A 20 2.47 11.31 -1.50
N GLN A 21 3.36 10.33 -1.70
CA GLN A 21 3.48 9.18 -0.81
C GLN A 21 4.05 9.56 0.56
N PHE A 22 4.90 10.59 0.64
CA PHE A 22 5.34 11.19 1.91
C PHE A 22 4.15 11.54 2.79
N VAL A 23 3.13 12.18 2.24
CA VAL A 23 1.91 12.48 2.99
C VAL A 23 1.08 11.20 3.19
N SER A 24 0.78 10.48 2.11
CA SER A 24 -0.20 9.39 2.14
C SER A 24 0.20 8.17 2.98
N VAL A 25 1.41 7.66 2.75
CA VAL A 25 1.96 6.54 3.53
C VAL A 25 2.42 7.02 4.90
N GLY A 26 2.89 8.27 4.98
CA GLY A 26 3.29 8.90 6.23
C GLY A 26 2.16 8.93 7.24
N ILE A 27 0.99 9.49 6.88
CA ILE A 27 -0.17 9.56 7.77
C ILE A 27 -0.76 8.18 8.09
N PHE A 28 -0.70 7.25 7.13
CA PHE A 28 -1.14 5.87 7.33
C PHE A 28 -0.37 5.21 8.49
N LEU A 29 0.95 5.38 8.54
CA LEU A 29 1.79 4.78 9.58
C LEU A 29 1.93 5.61 10.87
N SER A 30 1.32 6.81 10.94
CA SER A 30 1.55 7.77 12.05
C SER A 30 0.36 7.97 12.99
N TYR A 31 -0.52 6.97 13.15
CA TYR A 31 -1.68 7.08 14.05
C TYR A 31 -1.32 6.94 15.54
N GLY A 32 -0.20 6.29 15.87
CA GLY A 32 0.18 5.95 17.25
C GLY A 32 0.24 7.13 18.24
N PRO A 33 0.94 8.23 17.93
CA PRO A 33 0.99 9.40 18.81
C PRO A 33 -0.38 10.04 19.05
N LEU A 34 -1.19 10.17 17.99
CA LEU A 34 -2.54 10.72 18.07
C LEU A 34 -3.47 9.81 18.90
N PHE A 35 -3.36 8.49 18.73
CA PHE A 35 -4.07 7.50 19.55
C PHE A 35 -3.81 7.70 21.04
N GLN A 36 -2.53 7.87 21.44
CA GLN A 36 -2.16 8.09 22.84
C GLN A 36 -2.75 9.40 23.39
N ALA A 37 -2.71 10.49 22.60
CA ALA A 37 -3.29 11.76 22.99
C ALA A 37 -4.83 11.68 23.15
N LEU A 38 -5.51 11.04 22.21
CA LEU A 38 -6.97 10.84 22.28
C LEU A 38 -7.35 9.94 23.45
N LEU A 39 -6.57 8.90 23.74
CA LEU A 39 -6.80 8.02 24.88
C LEU A 39 -6.71 8.79 26.21
N HIS A 40 -5.69 9.63 26.35
CA HIS A 40 -5.48 10.47 27.53
C HIS A 40 -6.61 11.49 27.73
N ASP A 41 -6.98 12.22 26.67
CA ASP A 41 -7.94 13.33 26.79
C ASP A 41 -9.40 12.85 26.85
N THR A 42 -9.76 11.77 26.15
CA THR A 42 -11.14 11.27 26.16
C THR A 42 -11.44 10.36 27.34
N GLY A 43 -10.43 9.74 27.96
CA GLY A 43 -10.58 8.75 29.02
C GLY A 43 -11.38 7.50 28.60
N LYS A 44 -11.61 7.31 27.30
CA LYS A 44 -12.40 6.18 26.77
C LYS A 44 -11.57 4.91 26.70
N HIS A 45 -12.26 3.77 26.56
CA HIS A 45 -11.58 2.48 26.40
C HIS A 45 -10.66 2.47 25.17
N ALA A 46 -9.48 1.89 25.34
CA ALA A 46 -8.46 1.79 24.29
C ALA A 46 -8.99 1.17 22.99
N GLY A 47 -9.87 0.16 23.08
CA GLY A 47 -10.50 -0.46 21.91
C GLY A 47 -11.35 0.51 21.08
N THR A 48 -12.08 1.42 21.73
CA THR A 48 -12.93 2.40 21.05
C THR A 48 -12.12 3.44 20.28
N VAL A 49 -10.99 3.88 20.85
CA VAL A 49 -10.09 4.82 20.18
C VAL A 49 -9.33 4.10 19.06
N ALA A 50 -8.82 2.88 19.31
CA ALA A 50 -8.10 2.09 18.31
C ALA A 50 -8.96 1.76 17.09
N PHE A 51 -10.27 1.58 17.28
CA PHE A 51 -11.22 1.35 16.19
C PHE A 51 -11.20 2.48 15.14
N ILE A 52 -10.95 3.73 15.53
CA ILE A 52 -10.87 4.86 14.60
C ILE A 52 -9.75 4.64 13.58
N GLY A 53 -8.54 4.32 14.05
CA GLY A 53 -7.39 4.03 13.19
C GLY A 53 -7.59 2.76 12.35
N SER A 54 -8.05 1.66 12.94
CA SER A 54 -8.29 0.41 12.22
C SER A 54 -9.36 0.57 11.13
N LEU A 55 -10.44 1.30 11.41
CA LEU A 55 -11.49 1.59 10.43
C LEU A 55 -10.95 2.47 9.30
N ARG A 56 -10.13 3.48 9.62
CA ARG A 56 -9.46 4.32 8.60
C ARG A 56 -8.65 3.46 7.65
N ASP A 57 -7.81 2.59 8.18
CA ASP A 57 -6.91 1.74 7.40
C ASP A 57 -7.69 0.73 6.54
N PHE A 58 -8.76 0.16 7.08
CA PHE A 58 -9.69 -0.68 6.33
C PHE A 58 -10.38 0.09 5.19
N LEU A 59 -10.89 1.29 5.47
CA LEU A 59 -11.53 2.14 4.47
C LEU A 59 -10.56 2.59 3.39
N ILE A 60 -9.30 2.88 3.74
CA ILE A 60 -8.26 3.19 2.76
C ILE A 60 -8.17 2.07 1.74
N ASN A 61 -8.04 0.82 2.20
CA ASN A 61 -7.93 -0.33 1.30
C ASN A 61 -9.19 -0.53 0.42
N ILE A 62 -10.40 -0.36 0.96
CA ILE A 62 -11.65 -0.49 0.19
C ILE A 62 -11.76 0.60 -0.87
N VAL A 63 -11.57 1.87 -0.48
CA VAL A 63 -11.72 3.00 -1.41
C VAL A 63 -10.63 2.92 -2.47
N GLN A 64 -9.43 2.48 -2.11
CA GLN A 64 -8.34 2.24 -3.05
C GLN A 64 -8.75 1.20 -4.11
N ALA A 65 -9.50 0.17 -3.69
CA ALA A 65 -10.09 -0.82 -4.58
C ALA A 65 -10.97 -0.21 -5.64
N MET A 66 -11.95 0.58 -5.21
CA MET A 66 -12.93 1.19 -6.10
C MET A 66 -12.32 2.28 -6.98
N ALA A 67 -11.37 3.04 -6.43
CA ALA A 67 -10.76 4.17 -7.11
C ALA A 67 -9.82 3.74 -8.25
N GLY A 68 -9.19 2.56 -8.15
CA GLY A 68 -8.37 1.99 -9.23
C GLY A 68 -9.11 1.81 -10.56
N PHE A 69 -10.44 1.63 -10.53
CA PHE A 69 -11.28 1.54 -11.73
C PHE A 69 -11.57 2.90 -12.35
N VAL A 70 -11.89 3.86 -11.48
CA VAL A 70 -12.42 5.16 -11.86
C VAL A 70 -11.31 6.11 -12.31
N VAL A 71 -10.05 5.84 -11.94
CA VAL A 71 -8.91 6.71 -12.27
C VAL A 71 -8.70 6.91 -13.77
N LYS A 72 -9.01 5.91 -14.60
CA LYS A 72 -8.89 6.02 -16.06
C LYS A 72 -9.96 6.94 -16.66
N ASP A 73 -11.15 6.95 -16.06
CA ASP A 73 -12.31 7.73 -16.53
C ASP A 73 -12.30 9.17 -15.98
N VAL A 74 -11.92 9.35 -14.71
CA VAL A 74 -11.86 10.67 -14.03
C VAL A 74 -10.56 11.42 -14.34
N GLY A 75 -9.50 10.69 -14.67
CA GLY A 75 -8.17 11.23 -14.91
C GLY A 75 -7.35 11.40 -13.63
N PHE A 76 -6.04 11.25 -13.77
CA PHE A 76 -5.12 11.20 -12.64
C PHE A 76 -5.06 12.52 -11.84
N VAL A 77 -4.96 13.67 -12.50
CA VAL A 77 -4.80 14.97 -11.81
C VAL A 77 -6.06 15.32 -11.01
N THR A 78 -7.24 15.14 -11.60
CA THR A 78 -8.52 15.40 -10.93
C THR A 78 -8.67 14.51 -9.69
N MET A 79 -8.36 13.22 -9.83
CA MET A 79 -8.47 12.27 -8.71
C MET A 79 -7.48 12.58 -7.58
N ALA A 80 -6.26 12.99 -7.91
CA ALA A 80 -5.28 13.46 -6.92
C ALA A 80 -5.76 14.73 -6.21
N ALA A 81 -6.34 15.70 -6.94
CA ALA A 81 -6.87 16.92 -6.36
C ALA A 81 -8.04 16.66 -5.40
N VAL A 82 -9.00 15.82 -5.79
CA VAL A 82 -10.12 15.42 -4.93
C VAL A 82 -9.60 14.71 -3.68
N GLY A 83 -8.64 13.78 -3.84
CA GLY A 83 -8.02 13.08 -2.72
C GLY A 83 -7.31 14.01 -1.73
N ALA A 84 -6.57 15.00 -2.23
CA ALA A 84 -5.90 16.01 -1.40
C ALA A 84 -6.90 16.87 -0.64
N VAL A 85 -7.96 17.35 -1.28
CA VAL A 85 -9.00 18.14 -0.61
C VAL A 85 -9.68 17.32 0.50
N LEU A 86 -10.06 16.08 0.23
CA LEU A 86 -10.67 15.20 1.24
C LEU A 86 -9.73 14.90 2.42
N LEU A 87 -8.46 14.63 2.15
CA LEU A 87 -7.47 14.35 3.19
C LEU A 87 -7.20 15.58 4.07
N VAL A 88 -6.97 16.75 3.45
CA VAL A 88 -6.70 18.00 4.16
C VAL A 88 -7.93 18.47 4.93
N SER A 89 -9.11 18.45 4.32
CA SER A 89 -10.35 18.85 5.01
C SER A 89 -10.69 17.89 6.14
N GLY A 90 -10.56 16.58 5.93
CA GLY A 90 -10.78 15.56 6.96
C GLY A 90 -9.86 15.76 8.17
N THR A 91 -8.55 15.89 7.94
CA THR A 91 -7.58 16.14 9.03
C THR A 91 -7.78 17.49 9.71
N PHE A 92 -8.13 18.54 8.97
CA PHE A 92 -8.40 19.85 9.55
C PHE A 92 -9.67 19.86 10.41
N LEU A 93 -10.75 19.22 9.94
CA LEU A 93 -12.02 19.14 10.66
C LEU A 93 -11.96 18.19 11.85
N ASP A 94 -11.13 17.14 11.79
CA ASP A 94 -10.87 16.24 12.92
C ASP A 94 -10.32 16.99 14.14
N SER A 95 -9.51 18.03 13.90
CA SER A 95 -8.98 18.90 14.97
C SER A 95 -10.07 19.67 15.75
N TYR A 96 -11.32 19.66 15.29
CA TYR A 96 -12.48 20.26 15.96
C TYR A 96 -13.47 19.21 16.48
N ALA A 97 -13.20 17.91 16.32
CA ALA A 97 -14.07 16.82 16.75
C ALA A 97 -14.28 16.76 18.28
N GLY A 98 -13.38 17.38 19.06
CA GLY A 98 -13.45 17.45 20.51
C GLY A 98 -13.23 16.08 21.15
N LEU A 99 -14.09 15.68 22.10
CA LEU A 99 -13.99 14.38 22.81
C LEU A 99 -14.95 13.31 22.24
N SER A 100 -15.59 13.61 21.11
CA SER A 100 -16.64 12.79 20.54
C SER A 100 -16.08 11.80 19.52
N ILE A 101 -16.17 10.50 19.83
CA ILE A 101 -15.69 9.42 18.95
C ILE A 101 -16.38 9.41 17.58
N PRO A 102 -17.72 9.60 17.48
CA PRO A 102 -18.37 9.65 16.17
C PRO A 102 -17.82 10.71 15.23
N TRP A 103 -17.40 11.87 15.75
CA TRP A 103 -16.82 12.93 14.93
C TRP A 103 -15.43 12.52 14.40
N HIS A 104 -14.62 11.86 15.22
CA HIS A 104 -13.34 11.30 14.76
C HIS A 104 -13.51 10.21 13.70
N VAL A 105 -14.49 9.33 13.87
CA VAL A 105 -14.81 8.32 12.85
C VAL A 105 -15.18 8.99 11.52
N LEU A 106 -15.99 10.05 11.55
CA LEU A 106 -16.39 10.75 10.34
C LEU A 106 -15.20 11.43 9.66
N TRP A 107 -14.45 12.26 10.39
CA TRP A 107 -13.41 13.10 9.79
C TRP A 107 -12.09 12.35 9.55
N LEU A 108 -11.60 11.61 10.54
CA LEU A 108 -10.34 10.89 10.46
C LEU A 108 -10.46 9.57 9.69
N SER A 109 -11.49 8.77 9.95
CA SER A 109 -11.61 7.46 9.29
C SER A 109 -12.23 7.56 7.91
N ILE A 110 -13.38 8.23 7.76
CA ILE A 110 -14.11 8.25 6.49
C ILE A 110 -13.52 9.28 5.52
N PHE A 111 -13.49 10.57 5.88
CA PHE A 111 -13.04 11.63 4.97
C PHE A 111 -11.54 11.53 4.67
N SER A 112 -10.71 11.54 5.72
CA SER A 112 -9.25 11.45 5.58
C SER A 112 -8.83 10.10 5.00
N GLY A 113 -9.46 8.99 5.42
CA GLY A 113 -9.20 7.67 4.84
C GLY A 113 -9.54 7.58 3.35
N ALA A 114 -10.71 8.07 2.92
CA ALA A 114 -11.08 8.09 1.51
C ALA A 114 -10.14 8.99 0.68
N GLY A 115 -9.81 10.18 1.19
CA GLY A 115 -8.87 11.09 0.52
C GLY A 115 -7.48 10.48 0.36
N ASN A 116 -6.99 9.82 1.40
CA ASN A 116 -5.71 9.13 1.38
C ASN A 116 -5.69 7.98 0.36
N ALA A 117 -6.77 7.21 0.29
CA ALA A 117 -6.92 6.12 -0.68
C ALA A 117 -6.83 6.62 -2.12
N LEU A 118 -7.57 7.68 -2.46
CA LEU A 118 -7.57 8.29 -3.80
C LEU A 118 -6.17 8.76 -4.21
N LEU A 119 -5.46 9.43 -3.31
CA LEU A 119 -4.08 9.87 -3.54
C LEU A 119 -3.15 8.69 -3.81
N TRP A 120 -3.15 7.70 -2.92
CA TRP A 120 -2.21 6.58 -3.01
C TRP A 120 -2.44 5.73 -4.27
N VAL A 121 -3.69 5.40 -4.63
CA VAL A 121 -3.94 4.65 -5.87
C VAL A 121 -3.53 5.45 -7.11
N THR A 122 -3.76 6.77 -7.13
CA THR A 122 -3.43 7.61 -8.29
C THR A 122 -1.92 7.65 -8.49
N GLN A 123 -1.17 7.89 -7.42
CA GLN A 123 0.29 7.94 -7.42
C GLN A 123 0.92 6.60 -7.80
N THR A 124 0.29 5.49 -7.41
CA THR A 124 0.77 4.16 -7.78
C THR A 124 0.49 3.91 -9.26
N THR A 125 -0.78 4.02 -9.67
CA THR A 125 -1.24 3.64 -11.02
C THR A 125 -0.55 4.43 -12.13
N VAL A 126 -0.28 5.71 -11.93
CA VAL A 126 0.40 6.55 -12.92
C VAL A 126 1.83 6.09 -13.21
N LEU A 127 2.55 5.56 -12.22
CA LEU A 127 3.92 5.04 -12.41
C LEU A 127 3.88 3.79 -13.30
N TYR A 128 3.01 2.83 -12.98
CA TYR A 128 2.83 1.60 -13.76
C TYR A 128 2.32 1.86 -15.17
N GLY A 129 1.51 2.90 -15.38
CA GLY A 129 0.97 3.22 -16.69
C GLY A 129 1.92 4.03 -17.60
N ARG A 130 2.99 4.63 -17.06
CA ARG A 130 3.80 5.63 -17.79
C ARG A 130 5.29 5.35 -17.83
N LEU A 131 5.79 4.43 -17.01
CA LEU A 131 7.20 4.07 -16.98
C LEU A 131 7.41 2.70 -17.63
N GLY A 132 8.51 2.56 -18.37
CA GLY A 132 8.90 1.29 -18.96
C GLY A 132 9.41 0.29 -17.92
N GLU A 133 9.42 -0.99 -18.28
CA GLU A 133 9.75 -2.11 -17.38
C GLU A 133 11.08 -1.95 -16.63
N ARG A 134 12.12 -1.39 -17.28
CA ARG A 134 13.43 -1.17 -16.64
C ARG A 134 13.45 -0.01 -15.64
N GLN A 135 12.62 1.03 -15.86
CA GLN A 135 12.62 2.25 -15.03
C GLN A 135 11.61 2.15 -13.88
N LEU A 136 10.56 1.36 -14.05
CA LEU A 136 9.44 1.24 -13.13
C LEU A 136 9.87 0.77 -11.72
N PRO A 137 10.69 -0.28 -11.53
CA PRO A 137 11.07 -0.73 -10.19
C PRO A 137 11.81 0.35 -9.40
N ILE A 138 12.72 1.08 -10.05
CA ILE A 138 13.50 2.17 -9.45
C ILE A 138 12.56 3.33 -9.07
N ALA A 139 11.67 3.73 -9.97
CA ALA A 139 10.72 4.81 -9.73
C ALA A 139 9.75 4.50 -8.58
N VAL A 140 9.24 3.27 -8.50
CA VAL A 140 8.38 2.80 -7.41
C VAL A 140 9.15 2.78 -6.08
N ALA A 141 10.42 2.33 -6.08
CA ALA A 141 11.29 2.39 -4.91
C ALA A 141 11.48 3.83 -4.42
N VAL A 142 11.86 4.75 -5.32
CA VAL A 142 12.07 6.16 -4.99
C VAL A 142 10.77 6.77 -4.47
N ALA A 143 9.66 6.65 -5.19
CA ALA A 143 8.38 7.19 -4.76
C ALA A 143 7.95 6.66 -3.38
N SER A 144 8.11 5.36 -3.14
CA SER A 144 7.75 4.73 -1.86
C SER A 144 8.69 5.08 -0.71
N ALA A 145 9.94 5.44 -0.97
CA ALA A 145 10.85 5.95 0.07
C ALA A 145 10.34 7.27 0.67
N GLY A 146 9.68 8.11 -0.13
CA GLY A 146 9.00 9.31 0.36
C GLY A 146 8.05 9.01 1.50
N GLY A 147 7.29 7.91 1.38
CA GLY A 147 6.38 7.45 2.42
C GLY A 147 7.03 7.11 3.76
N GLY A 148 8.22 6.51 3.76
CA GLY A 148 8.94 6.21 5.00
C GLY A 148 9.52 7.46 5.65
N LEU A 149 10.06 8.39 4.85
CA LEU A 149 10.51 9.70 5.34
C LEU A 149 9.34 10.51 5.92
N GLY A 150 8.17 10.41 5.29
CA GLY A 150 6.94 11.02 5.76
C GLY A 150 6.51 10.51 7.14
N THR A 151 6.59 9.20 7.37
CA THR A 151 6.30 8.61 8.69
C THR A 151 7.21 9.18 9.77
N VAL A 152 8.51 9.30 9.51
CA VAL A 152 9.46 9.86 10.48
C VAL A 152 9.13 11.33 10.77
N ALA A 153 8.92 12.13 9.73
CA ALA A 153 8.63 13.56 9.88
C ALA A 153 7.29 13.84 10.58
N ILE A 154 6.24 13.11 10.23
CA ILE A 154 4.90 13.27 10.82
C ILE A 154 4.89 12.81 12.27
N ASN A 155 5.52 11.67 12.60
CA ASN A 155 5.64 11.24 13.99
C ASN A 155 6.41 12.24 14.85
N ALA A 156 7.51 12.81 14.33
CA ALA A 156 8.26 13.86 15.04
C ALA A 156 7.41 15.14 15.24
N LEU A 157 6.62 15.54 14.24
CA LEU A 157 5.67 16.63 14.35
C LEU A 157 4.64 16.37 15.44
N PHE A 158 4.08 15.16 15.50
CA PHE A 158 3.12 14.80 16.54
C PHE A 158 3.74 14.78 17.93
N GLU A 159 4.91 14.15 18.10
CA GLU A 159 5.56 14.02 19.40
C GLU A 159 5.89 15.39 20.01
N HIS A 160 6.52 16.27 19.23
CA HIS A 160 6.85 17.63 19.69
C HIS A 160 5.62 18.54 19.77
N GLY A 161 4.74 18.48 18.77
CA GLY A 161 3.56 19.31 18.69
C GLY A 161 2.56 19.03 19.81
N ILE A 162 2.27 17.76 20.07
CA ILE A 162 1.30 17.36 21.12
C ILE A 162 1.80 17.82 22.50
N GLN A 163 3.09 17.68 22.79
CA GLN A 163 3.67 18.08 24.08
C GLN A 163 3.55 19.58 24.38
N HIS A 164 3.67 20.45 23.36
CA HIS A 164 3.69 21.90 23.55
C HIS A 164 2.38 22.62 23.19
N LEU A 165 1.64 22.10 22.21
CA LEU A 165 0.50 22.79 21.58
C LEU A 165 -0.82 22.04 21.77
N GLY A 166 -0.78 20.78 22.20
CA GLY A 166 -1.92 19.86 22.21
C GLY A 166 -2.17 19.25 20.82
N TRP A 167 -2.92 18.14 20.80
CA TRP A 167 -3.16 17.39 19.56
C TRP A 167 -4.00 18.17 18.55
N GLN A 168 -4.98 18.98 18.98
CA GLN A 168 -5.83 19.73 18.05
C GLN A 168 -5.02 20.74 17.22
N LYS A 169 -4.15 21.53 17.86
CA LYS A 169 -3.32 22.51 17.15
C LYS A 169 -2.30 21.82 16.24
N THR A 170 -1.77 20.68 16.68
CA THR A 170 -0.81 19.89 15.92
C THR A 170 -1.43 19.34 14.65
N GLU A 171 -2.66 18.82 14.70
CA GLU A 171 -3.40 18.37 13.52
C GLU A 171 -3.70 19.50 12.54
N ARG A 172 -3.99 20.72 13.02
CA ARG A 172 -4.18 21.88 12.14
C ARG A 172 -2.90 22.24 11.40
N ILE A 173 -1.78 22.27 12.11
CA ILE A 173 -0.46 22.51 11.52
C ILE A 173 -0.17 21.44 10.47
N GLN A 174 -0.42 20.17 10.80
CA GLN A 174 -0.27 19.06 9.87
C GLN A 174 -1.13 19.22 8.61
N ALA A 175 -2.41 19.58 8.76
CA ALA A 175 -3.31 19.78 7.62
C ALA A 175 -2.82 20.91 6.70
N LEU A 176 -2.30 22.01 7.26
CA LEU A 176 -1.70 23.10 6.47
C LEU A 176 -0.42 22.65 5.75
N CYS A 177 0.45 21.90 6.41
CA CYS A 177 1.62 21.31 5.78
C CYS A 177 1.23 20.35 4.64
N PHE A 178 0.21 19.50 4.85
CA PHE A 178 -0.31 18.60 3.81
C PHE A 178 -0.89 19.38 2.64
N ALA A 179 -1.65 20.46 2.89
CA ALA A 179 -2.18 21.31 1.82
C ALA A 179 -1.05 21.88 0.94
N PHE A 180 0.03 22.36 1.57
CA PHE A 180 1.19 22.89 0.85
C PHE A 180 1.92 21.81 0.04
N ILE A 181 2.28 20.68 0.68
CA ILE A 181 3.04 19.59 0.05
C ILE A 181 2.24 18.96 -1.09
N LEU A 182 0.94 18.67 -0.87
CA LEU A 182 0.08 18.09 -1.89
C LEU A 182 -0.23 19.08 -3.00
N GLY A 183 -0.35 20.38 -2.71
CA GLY A 183 -0.46 21.42 -3.72
C GLY A 183 0.72 21.41 -4.70
N LEU A 184 1.95 21.36 -4.18
CA LEU A 184 3.16 21.25 -5.01
C LEU A 184 3.21 19.92 -5.79
N SER A 185 2.84 18.81 -5.13
CA SER A 185 2.75 17.50 -5.76
C SER A 185 1.79 17.50 -6.95
N ILE A 186 0.57 18.04 -6.78
CA ILE A 186 -0.45 18.12 -7.82
C ILE A 186 -0.01 19.04 -8.97
N LEU A 187 0.66 20.17 -8.69
CA LEU A 187 1.18 21.04 -9.73
C LEU A 187 2.26 20.35 -10.56
N GLY A 188 3.21 19.66 -9.92
CA GLY A 188 4.23 18.85 -10.61
C GLY A 188 3.60 17.72 -11.42
N PHE A 189 2.57 17.10 -10.87
CA PHE A 189 1.80 16.03 -11.52
C PHE A 189 1.03 16.52 -12.75
N TRP A 190 0.36 17.66 -12.64
CA TRP A 190 -0.32 18.33 -13.75
C TRP A 190 0.66 18.73 -14.85
N TRP A 191 1.81 19.31 -14.48
CA TRP A 191 2.84 19.69 -15.45
C TRP A 191 3.42 18.48 -16.19
N ALA A 192 3.76 17.40 -15.47
CA ALA A 192 4.28 16.18 -16.08
C ALA A 192 3.26 15.54 -17.05
N MET A 193 1.96 15.73 -16.79
CA MET A 193 0.86 15.17 -17.58
C MET A 193 0.29 16.11 -18.66
N SER A 194 0.74 17.37 -18.73
CA SER A 194 0.19 18.43 -19.57
C SER A 194 0.16 18.12 -21.08
N ASP A 195 1.18 17.47 -21.64
CA ASP A 195 1.26 17.16 -23.09
C ASP A 195 0.21 16.15 -23.57
N GLN A 196 -0.44 15.44 -22.65
CA GLN A 196 -1.27 14.27 -22.96
C GLN A 196 -2.75 14.49 -22.57
N GLN A 197 -3.08 15.62 -21.93
CA GLN A 197 -4.46 15.97 -21.58
C GLN A 197 -5.32 16.25 -22.82
N SER A 198 -4.69 16.53 -23.98
CA SER A 198 -5.35 16.77 -25.27
C SER A 198 -5.89 15.51 -25.95
N SER A 199 -5.41 14.30 -25.63
CA SER A 199 -5.85 13.07 -26.30
C SER A 199 -6.98 12.31 -25.60
N SER A 200 -7.23 12.57 -24.30
CA SER A 200 -8.29 11.87 -23.54
C SER A 200 -9.59 12.67 -23.40
N SER A 201 -9.58 13.98 -23.70
CA SER A 201 -10.75 14.84 -23.47
C SER A 201 -11.87 14.69 -24.51
N SER A 202 -11.71 13.84 -25.54
CA SER A 202 -12.67 13.77 -26.67
C SER A 202 -13.38 12.43 -26.86
N ARG A 203 -13.24 11.44 -25.96
CA ARG A 203 -14.01 10.19 -26.04
C ARG A 203 -14.72 9.86 -24.73
N THR A 204 -16.02 10.13 -24.73
CA THR A 204 -17.07 9.47 -23.95
C THR A 204 -17.47 10.12 -22.61
N LEU A 205 -18.03 11.33 -22.67
CA LEU A 205 -18.94 11.86 -21.65
C LEU A 205 -20.41 11.79 -22.10
N THR A 206 -20.77 10.76 -22.88
CA THR A 206 -22.15 10.54 -23.30
C THR A 206 -22.42 9.05 -23.30
N ASN A 207 -23.41 8.63 -22.51
CA ASN A 207 -23.93 7.27 -22.30
C ASN A 207 -23.37 6.49 -21.09
N LEU A 208 -23.61 6.99 -19.88
CA LEU A 208 -23.62 6.19 -18.65
C LEU A 208 -25.07 5.98 -18.18
N THR A 209 -25.84 5.21 -18.95
CA THR A 209 -27.19 4.78 -18.58
C THR A 209 -27.12 3.54 -17.67
N ARG A 210 -27.95 3.55 -16.63
CA ARG A 210 -28.26 2.56 -15.56
C ARG A 210 -27.94 1.06 -15.76
N LYS A 211 -27.86 0.55 -17.01
CA LYS A 211 -27.47 -0.84 -17.34
C LYS A 211 -25.98 -1.15 -17.09
N LYS A 212 -25.11 -0.14 -16.99
CA LYS A 212 -23.66 -0.34 -16.77
C LYS A 212 -23.28 -0.72 -15.34
N CYS A 213 -24.10 -0.40 -14.34
CA CYS A 213 -23.74 -0.64 -12.93
C CYS A 213 -23.72 -2.14 -12.58
N THR A 214 -24.67 -2.93 -13.08
CA THR A 214 -24.71 -4.39 -12.84
C THR A 214 -23.66 -5.16 -13.64
N SER A 215 -23.36 -4.75 -14.87
CA SER A 215 -22.25 -5.33 -15.65
C SER A 215 -20.90 -4.94 -15.05
N MET A 216 -20.74 -3.68 -14.62
CA MET A 216 -19.53 -3.18 -13.98
C MET A 216 -19.26 -3.87 -12.64
N LEU A 217 -20.30 -4.13 -11.82
CA LEU A 217 -20.14 -4.91 -10.58
C LEU A 217 -19.74 -6.36 -10.86
N ARG A 218 -20.31 -6.97 -11.91
CA ARG A 218 -19.96 -8.32 -12.35
C ARG A 218 -18.51 -8.39 -12.83
N ASP A 219 -18.07 -7.43 -13.63
CA ASP A 219 -16.68 -7.35 -14.10
C ASP A 219 -15.70 -7.03 -12.96
N LEU A 220 -16.14 -6.25 -11.97
CA LEU A 220 -15.38 -5.90 -10.76
C LEU A 220 -15.12 -7.12 -9.88
N LEU A 221 -16.13 -7.98 -9.69
CA LEU A 221 -16.05 -9.18 -8.85
C LEU A 221 -15.54 -10.42 -9.60
N ARG A 222 -15.49 -10.39 -10.94
CA ARG A 222 -15.03 -11.53 -11.75
C ARG A 222 -13.66 -12.09 -11.33
N PRO A 223 -12.65 -11.27 -10.98
CA PRO A 223 -11.38 -11.82 -10.50
C PRO A 223 -11.51 -12.62 -9.20
N LEU A 224 -12.51 -12.37 -8.34
CA LEU A 224 -12.75 -13.18 -7.14
C LEU A 224 -13.09 -14.64 -7.46
N LEU A 225 -13.44 -14.94 -8.71
CA LEU A 225 -13.70 -16.29 -9.20
C LEU A 225 -12.48 -16.89 -9.92
N GLU A 226 -11.47 -16.08 -10.25
CA GLU A 226 -10.22 -16.56 -10.86
C GLU A 226 -9.35 -17.23 -9.79
N VAL A 227 -9.00 -18.50 -10.00
CA VAL A 227 -8.26 -19.29 -8.99
C VAL A 227 -6.91 -18.65 -8.68
N GLU A 228 -6.23 -18.07 -9.67
CA GLU A 228 -4.96 -17.37 -9.50
C GLU A 228 -5.12 -16.18 -8.55
N PHE A 229 -6.19 -15.40 -8.71
CA PHE A 229 -6.47 -14.25 -7.86
C PHE A 229 -6.91 -14.68 -6.46
N VAL A 230 -7.72 -15.72 -6.33
CA VAL A 230 -8.12 -16.28 -5.02
C VAL A 230 -6.89 -16.73 -4.24
N LEU A 231 -5.97 -17.46 -4.88
CA LEU A 231 -4.73 -17.90 -4.25
C LEU A 231 -3.87 -16.71 -3.80
N VAL A 232 -3.75 -15.65 -4.62
CA VAL A 232 -3.04 -14.42 -4.22
C VAL A 232 -3.70 -13.83 -2.98
N ASN A 233 -5.03 -13.70 -2.97
CA ASN A 233 -5.76 -13.07 -1.88
C ASN A 233 -5.72 -13.87 -0.59
N VAL A 234 -5.76 -15.20 -0.67
CA VAL A 234 -5.56 -16.08 0.50
C VAL A 234 -4.14 -15.91 1.04
N ALA A 235 -3.13 -15.89 0.18
CA ALA A 235 -1.75 -15.64 0.60
C ALA A 235 -1.59 -14.27 1.28
N LEU A 236 -2.17 -13.22 0.68
CA LEU A 236 -2.14 -11.87 1.24
C LEU A 236 -2.87 -11.79 2.58
N LEU A 237 -4.05 -12.39 2.69
CA LEU A 237 -4.79 -12.42 3.95
C LEU A 237 -3.94 -13.03 5.08
N LEU A 238 -3.42 -14.24 4.85
CA LEU A 238 -2.56 -14.96 5.82
C LEU A 238 -1.31 -14.16 6.19
N TYR A 239 -0.65 -13.59 5.19
CA TYR A 239 0.53 -12.74 5.38
C TYR A 239 0.19 -11.51 6.24
N PHE A 240 -0.89 -10.77 5.92
CA PHE A 240 -1.24 -9.53 6.61
C PHE A 240 -1.74 -9.74 8.03
N THR A 241 -2.32 -10.91 8.34
CA THR A 241 -2.69 -11.29 9.71
C THR A 241 -1.48 -11.37 10.64
N GLY A 242 -0.35 -11.93 10.19
CA GLY A 242 0.88 -11.99 11.00
C GLY A 242 1.74 -10.72 10.91
N PHE A 243 1.73 -10.03 9.77
CA PHE A 243 2.56 -8.86 9.50
C PHE A 243 2.33 -7.69 10.47
N THR A 244 1.09 -7.43 10.87
CA THR A 244 0.75 -6.27 11.71
C THR A 244 1.20 -6.39 13.14
N VAL A 245 1.50 -7.61 13.59
CA VAL A 245 1.70 -7.94 15.00
C VAL A 245 2.93 -7.27 15.61
N PRO A 246 4.11 -7.24 14.95
CA PRO A 246 5.25 -6.50 15.49
C PRO A 246 5.02 -4.99 15.53
N TYR A 247 4.21 -4.44 14.62
CA TYR A 247 3.90 -3.01 14.67
C TYR A 247 3.05 -2.61 15.88
N THR A 248 2.21 -3.52 16.38
CA THR A 248 1.31 -3.25 17.50
C THR A 248 1.85 -3.73 18.84
N HIS A 249 2.48 -4.91 18.89
CA HIS A 249 2.84 -5.58 20.15
C HIS A 249 4.32 -5.49 20.54
N LEU A 250 5.23 -5.14 19.62
CA LEU A 250 6.68 -5.15 19.89
C LEU A 250 7.07 -4.20 21.02
N VAL A 251 6.47 -3.01 21.08
CA VAL A 251 6.76 -2.01 22.13
C VAL A 251 6.36 -2.54 23.50
N PHE A 252 5.23 -3.22 23.61
CA PHE A 252 4.76 -3.81 24.87
C PHE A 252 5.68 -4.96 25.32
N TYR A 253 6.04 -5.84 24.39
CA TYR A 253 6.97 -6.94 24.64
C TYR A 253 8.36 -6.44 25.09
N ALA A 254 8.91 -5.42 24.42
CA ALA A 254 10.21 -4.85 24.77
C ALA A 254 10.22 -4.19 26.16
N ARG A 255 9.10 -3.57 26.56
CA ARG A 255 8.94 -3.00 27.90
C ARG A 255 8.89 -4.07 28.99
N GLU A 256 8.20 -5.18 28.72
CA GLU A 256 8.04 -6.28 29.68
C GLU A 256 9.36 -7.02 29.96
N ILE A 257 10.14 -7.32 28.92
CA ILE A 257 11.38 -8.12 29.09
C ILE A 257 12.54 -7.29 29.59
N CYS A 258 12.75 -6.10 29.02
CA CYS A 258 13.99 -5.34 29.22
C CYS A 258 13.79 -4.09 30.09
N GLY A 259 12.56 -3.81 30.55
CA GLY A 259 12.24 -2.50 31.15
C GLY A 259 12.59 -1.34 30.21
N TYR A 260 12.56 -1.59 28.91
CA TYR A 260 13.27 -0.79 27.92
C TYR A 260 12.60 0.58 27.76
N SER A 261 13.15 1.59 28.45
CA SER A 261 12.75 3.00 28.31
C SER A 261 12.96 3.52 26.89
N ALA A 262 13.79 2.84 26.09
CA ALA A 262 14.10 3.13 24.69
C ALA A 262 13.21 2.40 23.66
N ALA A 263 12.01 1.93 24.02
CA ALA A 263 11.05 1.35 23.07
C ALA A 263 10.70 2.25 21.86
N PRO A 264 10.67 3.59 21.96
CA PRO A 264 10.54 4.46 20.78
C PRO A 264 11.66 4.28 19.75
N ILE A 265 12.90 4.04 20.21
CA ILE A 265 14.07 3.87 19.34
C ILE A 265 13.92 2.61 18.46
N LEU A 266 13.32 1.53 18.99
CA LEU A 266 13.02 0.34 18.18
C LEU A 266 12.10 0.67 17.01
N MET A 267 11.01 1.40 17.26
CA MET A 267 10.06 1.77 16.21
C MET A 267 10.69 2.69 15.17
N SER A 268 11.53 3.62 15.60
CA SER A 268 12.34 4.46 14.69
C SER A 268 13.28 3.61 13.84
N SER A 269 14.02 2.66 14.44
CA SER A 269 14.93 1.78 13.71
C SER A 269 14.21 0.91 12.67
N LEU A 270 13.03 0.39 13.02
CA LEU A 270 12.18 -0.40 12.13
C LEU A 270 11.67 0.44 10.95
N GLY A 271 11.28 1.68 11.20
CA GLY A 271 10.87 2.64 10.17
C GLY A 271 12.01 3.02 9.22
N THR A 272 13.19 3.35 9.75
CA THR A 272 14.38 3.69 8.93
C THR A 272 14.84 2.50 8.11
N ALA A 273 14.89 1.31 8.70
CA ALA A 273 15.23 0.08 8.01
C ALA A 273 14.23 -0.24 6.88
N SER A 274 12.95 0.09 7.05
CA SER A 274 11.93 -0.01 5.99
C SER A 274 12.26 0.84 4.77
N ILE A 275 12.81 2.04 4.95
CA ILE A 275 13.22 2.91 3.84
C ILE A 275 14.35 2.26 3.04
N VAL A 276 15.36 1.71 3.75
CA VAL A 276 16.48 1.00 3.13
C VAL A 276 15.99 -0.23 2.37
N GLY A 277 15.06 -0.99 2.95
CA GLY A 277 14.43 -2.15 2.30
C GLY A 277 13.67 -1.80 1.03
N ARG A 278 12.88 -0.71 1.03
CA ARG A 278 12.14 -0.21 -0.14
C ARG A 278 13.09 0.09 -1.30
N LEU A 279 14.13 0.88 -1.04
CA LEU A 279 15.11 1.29 -2.05
C LEU A 279 15.94 0.09 -2.54
N GLY A 280 16.46 -0.71 -1.62
CA GLY A 280 17.31 -1.86 -1.93
C GLY A 280 16.58 -2.90 -2.76
N CYS A 281 15.37 -3.29 -2.35
CA CYS A 281 14.64 -4.33 -3.08
C CYS A 281 13.99 -3.82 -4.37
N GLY A 282 13.63 -2.54 -4.47
CA GLY A 282 13.22 -1.97 -5.75
C GLY A 282 14.37 -1.94 -6.77
N LEU A 283 15.62 -1.76 -6.32
CA LEU A 283 16.80 -1.92 -7.18
C LEU A 283 17.04 -3.38 -7.54
N LEU A 284 16.93 -4.31 -6.59
CA LEU A 284 17.08 -5.75 -6.86
C LEU A 284 16.03 -6.27 -7.84
N ALA A 285 14.82 -5.69 -7.85
CA ALA A 285 13.75 -6.03 -8.79
C ALA A 285 14.04 -5.65 -10.25
N VAL A 286 15.13 -4.91 -10.52
CA VAL A 286 15.64 -4.70 -11.88
C VAL A 286 16.36 -5.95 -12.40
N PHE A 287 16.99 -6.71 -11.50
CA PHE A 287 17.82 -7.86 -11.84
C PHE A 287 17.13 -9.21 -11.60
N PHE A 288 16.19 -9.25 -10.65
CA PHE A 288 15.48 -10.47 -10.25
C PHE A 288 13.97 -10.32 -10.42
N PRO A 289 13.24 -11.42 -10.71
CA PRO A 289 11.78 -11.40 -10.73
C PRO A 289 11.20 -10.92 -9.40
N ALA A 290 10.27 -9.98 -9.46
CA ALA A 290 9.67 -9.35 -8.28
C ALA A 290 8.95 -10.40 -7.42
N SER A 291 8.30 -11.39 -8.05
CA SER A 291 7.63 -12.50 -7.37
C SER A 291 8.58 -13.31 -6.45
N ARG A 292 9.77 -13.64 -6.93
CA ARG A 292 10.77 -14.41 -6.17
C ARG A 292 11.37 -13.60 -5.04
N LEU A 293 11.68 -12.32 -5.29
CA LEU A 293 12.14 -11.41 -4.25
C LEU A 293 11.09 -11.22 -3.16
N PHE A 294 9.82 -11.12 -3.54
CA PHE A 294 8.73 -10.97 -2.58
C PHE A 294 8.61 -12.19 -1.66
N ILE A 295 8.66 -13.41 -2.22
CA ILE A 295 8.67 -14.65 -1.43
C ILE A 295 9.90 -14.71 -0.51
N ALA A 296 11.09 -14.39 -1.01
CA ALA A 296 12.32 -14.40 -0.21
C ALA A 296 12.23 -13.45 0.99
N MET A 297 11.63 -12.27 0.80
CA MET A 297 11.45 -11.30 1.88
C MET A 297 10.37 -11.71 2.88
N ILE A 298 9.30 -12.39 2.45
CA ILE A 298 8.32 -12.97 3.37
C ILE A 298 8.99 -14.03 4.26
N VAL A 299 9.80 -14.91 3.69
CA VAL A 299 10.53 -15.93 4.45
C VAL A 299 11.52 -15.29 5.43
N LEU A 300 12.27 -14.28 4.98
CA LEU A 300 13.18 -13.52 5.86
C LEU A 300 12.41 -12.86 7.01
N GLN A 301 11.27 -12.25 6.71
CA GLN A 301 10.45 -11.55 7.69
C GLN A 301 9.85 -12.51 8.73
N ALA A 302 9.32 -13.65 8.28
CA ALA A 302 8.79 -14.65 9.18
C ALA A 302 9.90 -15.30 10.02
N GLY A 303 11.08 -15.53 9.44
CA GLY A 303 12.27 -15.98 10.17
C GLY A 303 12.68 -14.99 11.27
N ALA A 304 12.71 -13.70 10.96
CA ALA A 304 12.94 -12.65 11.95
C ALA A 304 11.89 -12.72 13.08
N LEU A 305 10.61 -12.92 12.73
CA LEU A 305 9.53 -13.02 13.71
C LEU A 305 9.61 -14.27 14.59
N THR A 306 10.11 -15.40 14.06
CA THR A 306 10.39 -16.59 14.87
C THR A 306 11.55 -16.39 15.85
N TRP A 307 12.49 -15.49 15.52
CA TRP A 307 13.64 -15.16 16.36
C TRP A 307 13.28 -14.21 17.51
N LEU A 308 12.32 -13.30 17.30
CA LEU A 308 11.90 -12.28 18.29
C LEU A 308 11.67 -12.82 19.72
N PRO A 309 10.93 -13.93 19.94
CA PRO A 309 10.70 -14.49 21.28
C PRO A 309 11.96 -14.94 22.03
N LEU A 310 13.07 -15.13 21.32
CA LEU A 310 14.35 -15.58 21.86
C LEU A 310 15.26 -14.40 22.22
N CYS A 311 14.93 -13.19 21.77
CA CYS A 311 15.70 -11.98 22.06
C CYS A 311 15.50 -11.55 23.51
N GLN A 312 16.58 -11.51 24.29
CA GLN A 312 16.58 -11.12 25.70
C GLN A 312 17.35 -9.83 25.95
N THR A 313 18.13 -9.36 24.96
CA THR A 313 18.94 -8.14 25.08
C THR A 313 18.44 -7.03 24.17
N ALA A 314 18.74 -5.80 24.58
CA ALA A 314 18.47 -4.59 23.80
C ALA A 314 19.04 -4.64 22.38
N GLY A 315 20.25 -5.18 22.22
CA GLY A 315 20.93 -5.29 20.93
C GLY A 315 20.24 -6.28 19.99
N GLU A 316 19.78 -7.42 20.51
CA GLU A 316 19.03 -8.42 19.74
C GLU A 316 17.68 -7.88 19.26
N LEU A 317 16.97 -7.14 20.12
CA LEU A 317 15.72 -6.48 19.73
C LEU A 317 15.92 -5.42 18.64
N HIS A 318 17.05 -4.69 18.69
CA HIS A 318 17.44 -3.78 17.61
C HIS A 318 17.76 -4.53 16.31
N GLY A 319 18.51 -5.63 16.41
CA GLY A 319 18.80 -6.51 15.27
C GLY A 319 17.53 -7.02 14.60
N PHE A 320 16.56 -7.47 15.40
CA PHE A 320 15.22 -7.84 14.93
C PHE A 320 14.53 -6.67 14.21
N ALA A 321 14.48 -5.49 14.84
CA ALA A 321 13.80 -4.32 14.29
C ALA A 321 14.36 -3.90 12.92
N VAL A 322 15.68 -3.96 12.74
CA VAL A 322 16.33 -3.70 11.45
C VAL A 322 15.99 -4.78 10.43
N LEU A 323 16.08 -6.06 10.78
CA LEU A 323 15.82 -7.17 9.85
C LEU A 323 14.36 -7.21 9.39
N PHE A 324 13.44 -7.06 10.34
CA PHE A 324 12.01 -6.99 10.06
C PHE A 324 11.65 -5.69 9.30
N GLY A 325 12.31 -4.58 9.63
CA GLY A 325 12.18 -3.31 8.92
C GLY A 325 12.55 -3.42 7.45
N ILE A 326 13.74 -3.93 7.12
CA ILE A 326 14.20 -4.11 5.74
C ILE A 326 13.20 -4.96 4.94
N SER A 327 12.83 -6.13 5.47
CA SER A 327 11.88 -7.02 4.78
C SER A 327 10.47 -6.42 4.65
N SER A 328 9.99 -5.69 5.66
CA SER A 328 8.67 -5.02 5.63
C SER A 328 8.57 -3.94 4.57
N GLY A 329 9.66 -3.18 4.36
CA GLY A 329 9.72 -2.11 3.36
C GLY A 329 9.59 -2.64 1.95
N THR A 330 10.24 -3.77 1.69
CA THR A 330 10.22 -4.43 0.39
C THR A 330 8.82 -4.73 -0.11
N ARG A 331 7.89 -5.13 0.77
CA ARG A 331 6.49 -5.37 0.39
C ARG A 331 5.85 -4.18 -0.31
N VAL A 332 6.05 -2.97 0.23
CA VAL A 332 5.41 -1.76 -0.31
C VAL A 332 5.89 -1.50 -1.74
N ALA A 333 7.17 -1.74 -2.02
CA ALA A 333 7.76 -1.57 -3.34
C ALA A 333 7.39 -2.72 -4.31
N LEU A 334 7.38 -3.97 -3.83
CA LEU A 334 7.21 -5.14 -4.70
C LEU A 334 5.76 -5.53 -4.96
N MET A 335 4.80 -5.24 -4.08
CA MET A 335 3.43 -5.75 -4.24
C MET A 335 2.83 -5.42 -5.61
N GLY A 336 2.94 -4.16 -6.05
CA GLY A 336 2.45 -3.76 -7.36
C GLY A 336 3.25 -4.39 -8.51
N LEU A 337 4.56 -4.62 -8.33
CA LEU A 337 5.40 -5.29 -9.32
C LEU A 337 5.08 -6.78 -9.43
N VAL A 338 4.76 -7.44 -8.32
CA VAL A 338 4.30 -8.84 -8.31
C VAL A 338 2.97 -8.96 -9.04
N LEU A 339 2.01 -8.08 -8.75
CA LEU A 339 0.73 -8.10 -9.47
C LEU A 339 0.91 -7.78 -10.96
N ASN A 340 1.84 -6.90 -11.31
CA ASN A 340 2.21 -6.61 -12.68
C ASN A 340 2.82 -7.84 -13.39
N GLU A 341 3.74 -8.53 -12.72
CA GLU A 341 4.39 -9.75 -13.23
C GLU A 341 3.38 -10.89 -13.43
N LEU A 342 2.42 -11.04 -12.50
CA LEU A 342 1.46 -12.16 -12.52
C LEU A 342 0.28 -11.94 -13.48
N PHE A 343 -0.19 -10.70 -13.64
CA PHE A 343 -1.46 -10.41 -14.33
C PHE A 343 -1.35 -9.37 -15.45
N GLY A 344 -0.17 -8.78 -15.64
CA GLY A 344 0.09 -7.75 -16.63
C GLY A 344 -0.37 -6.34 -16.21
N PRO A 345 0.17 -5.28 -16.84
CA PRO A 345 0.05 -3.89 -16.38
C PRO A 345 -1.37 -3.33 -16.43
N GLU A 346 -2.20 -3.82 -17.35
CA GLU A 346 -3.55 -3.27 -17.58
C GLU A 346 -4.51 -3.56 -16.42
N ARG A 347 -4.35 -4.73 -15.80
CA ARG A 347 -5.20 -5.24 -14.71
C ARG A 347 -4.64 -4.91 -13.33
N VAL A 348 -3.39 -4.43 -13.20
CA VAL A 348 -2.77 -4.13 -11.90
C VAL A 348 -3.62 -3.20 -11.03
N PRO A 349 -4.15 -2.06 -11.51
CA PRO A 349 -4.89 -1.16 -10.64
C PRO A 349 -6.17 -1.81 -10.09
N HIS A 350 -6.83 -2.63 -10.92
CA HIS A 350 -8.00 -3.40 -10.55
C HIS A 350 -7.65 -4.46 -9.49
N LEU A 351 -6.66 -5.31 -9.77
CA LEU A 351 -6.32 -6.44 -8.92
C LEU A 351 -5.64 -6.00 -7.62
N PHE A 352 -4.79 -4.99 -7.67
CA PHE A 352 -4.19 -4.37 -6.47
C PHE A 352 -5.28 -3.83 -5.56
N GLY A 353 -6.21 -3.10 -6.18
CA GLY A 353 -7.35 -2.56 -5.51
C GLY A 353 -8.19 -3.63 -4.79
N LEU A 354 -8.67 -4.61 -5.56
CA LEU A 354 -9.51 -5.69 -5.03
C LEU A 354 -8.76 -6.53 -3.96
N SER A 355 -7.44 -6.69 -4.11
CA SER A 355 -6.59 -7.32 -3.10
C SER A 355 -6.55 -6.57 -1.78
N GLY A 356 -6.79 -5.25 -1.82
CA GLY A 356 -6.94 -4.41 -0.63
C GLY A 356 -7.95 -4.94 0.38
N LEU A 357 -9.01 -5.64 -0.07
CA LEU A 357 -9.98 -6.26 0.83
C LEU A 357 -9.33 -7.31 1.73
N SER A 358 -8.58 -8.25 1.15
CA SER A 358 -7.86 -9.28 1.90
C SER A 358 -6.77 -8.70 2.76
N ILE A 359 -6.08 -7.65 2.28
CA ILE A 359 -5.08 -6.91 3.06
C ILE A 359 -5.73 -6.30 4.30
N GLY A 360 -6.80 -5.52 4.13
CA GLY A 360 -7.49 -4.83 5.21
C GLY A 360 -8.09 -5.79 6.23
N LEU A 361 -8.70 -6.89 5.78
CA LEU A 361 -9.21 -7.94 6.67
C LEU A 361 -8.09 -8.59 7.48
N GLY A 362 -6.96 -8.91 6.85
CA GLY A 362 -5.80 -9.47 7.54
C GLY A 362 -5.28 -8.53 8.62
N GLN A 363 -5.16 -7.23 8.30
CA GLN A 363 -4.73 -6.20 9.24
C GLN A 363 -5.71 -6.00 10.41
N MET A 364 -7.01 -6.14 10.17
CA MET A 364 -8.05 -6.01 11.19
C MET A 364 -8.13 -7.23 12.12
N ILE A 365 -7.93 -8.44 11.58
CA ILE A 365 -8.01 -9.69 12.35
C ILE A 365 -6.72 -9.97 13.13
N GLY A 366 -5.56 -9.61 12.58
CA GLY A 366 -4.24 -9.93 13.14
C GLY A 366 -4.04 -9.52 14.60
N PRO A 367 -4.11 -8.21 14.94
CA PRO A 367 -3.84 -7.76 16.30
C PRO A 367 -4.81 -8.33 17.35
N PRO A 368 -6.15 -8.37 17.14
CA PRO A 368 -7.05 -9.02 18.08
C PRO A 368 -6.79 -10.52 18.27
N LEU A 369 -6.53 -11.26 17.18
CA LEU A 369 -6.24 -12.69 17.26
C LEU A 369 -5.02 -12.96 18.14
N VAL A 370 -3.95 -12.20 17.94
CA VAL A 370 -2.72 -12.34 18.73
C VAL A 370 -2.89 -11.84 20.15
N GLY A 371 -3.67 -10.78 20.37
CA GLY A 371 -4.03 -10.31 21.69
C GLY A 371 -4.70 -11.39 22.54
N VAL A 372 -5.67 -12.12 21.97
CA VAL A 372 -6.33 -13.24 22.64
C VAL A 372 -5.35 -14.38 22.93
N ILE A 373 -4.47 -14.72 21.99
CA ILE A 373 -3.45 -15.76 22.20
C ILE A 373 -2.49 -15.36 23.32
N TYR A 374 -2.11 -14.09 23.39
CA TYR A 374 -1.29 -13.55 24.47
C TYR A 374 -1.99 -13.65 25.83
N GLU A 375 -3.27 -13.29 25.91
CA GLU A 375 -4.04 -13.37 27.16
C GLU A 375 -4.19 -14.81 27.68
N LEU A 376 -4.31 -15.79 26.77
CA LEU A 376 -4.50 -17.20 27.13
C LEU A 376 -3.18 -17.93 27.41
N HIS A 377 -2.08 -17.51 26.78
CA HIS A 377 -0.80 -18.21 26.84
C HIS A 377 0.37 -17.25 27.14
N SER A 378 1.14 -16.88 26.12
CA SER A 378 2.36 -16.07 26.22
C SER A 378 2.65 -15.33 24.92
N TYR A 379 3.39 -14.22 25.00
CA TYR A 379 3.89 -13.52 23.81
C TYR A 379 4.69 -14.42 22.87
N LYS A 380 5.39 -15.43 23.38
CA LYS A 380 6.18 -16.35 22.54
C LYS A 380 5.30 -17.10 21.55
N GLU A 381 4.20 -17.68 22.04
CA GLU A 381 3.24 -18.41 21.21
C GLU A 381 2.50 -17.49 20.25
N ALA A 382 2.20 -16.27 20.71
CA ALA A 382 1.54 -15.26 19.89
C ALA A 382 2.41 -14.86 18.67
N PHE A 383 3.71 -14.64 18.88
CA PHE A 383 4.66 -14.34 17.80
C PHE A 383 4.94 -15.55 16.90
N TRP A 384 5.07 -16.76 17.43
CA TRP A 384 5.23 -17.97 16.62
C TRP A 384 4.00 -18.27 15.76
N THR A 385 2.80 -18.07 16.30
CA THR A 385 1.55 -18.20 15.52
C THR A 385 1.54 -17.20 14.36
N SER A 386 1.93 -15.96 14.62
CA SER A 386 2.02 -14.91 13.60
C SER A 386 3.05 -15.26 12.51
N ALA A 387 4.23 -15.74 12.90
CA ALA A 387 5.26 -16.18 11.95
C ALA A 387 4.80 -17.40 11.14
N GLY A 388 4.09 -18.34 11.77
CA GLY A 388 3.49 -19.51 11.12
C GLY A 388 2.46 -19.12 10.07
N LEU A 389 1.55 -18.19 10.38
CA LEU A 389 0.59 -17.65 9.41
C LEU A 389 1.28 -16.97 8.22
N MET A 390 2.35 -16.22 8.47
CA MET A 390 3.14 -15.61 7.40
C MET A 390 3.83 -16.66 6.52
N LEU A 391 4.45 -17.69 7.10
CA LEU A 391 5.05 -18.78 6.32
C LEU A 391 4.01 -19.58 5.55
N LEU A 392 2.80 -19.75 6.09
CA LEU A 392 1.71 -20.43 5.43
C LEU A 392 1.26 -19.72 4.14
N SER A 393 1.54 -18.43 3.97
CA SER A 393 1.29 -17.70 2.72
C SER A 393 2.19 -18.15 1.56
N VAL A 394 3.40 -18.65 1.85
CA VAL A 394 4.43 -18.96 0.84
C VAL A 394 4.04 -20.10 -0.09
N PRO A 395 3.49 -21.24 0.37
CA PRO A 395 2.98 -22.29 -0.50
C PRO A 395 1.94 -21.81 -1.51
N PHE A 396 1.04 -20.90 -1.11
CA PHE A 396 0.03 -20.34 -2.01
C PHE A 396 0.68 -19.48 -3.11
N LEU A 397 1.68 -18.66 -2.75
CA LEU A 397 2.45 -17.88 -3.73
C LEU A 397 3.19 -18.79 -4.74
N PHE A 398 3.81 -19.88 -4.27
CA PHE A 398 4.43 -20.86 -5.16
C PHE A 398 3.42 -21.57 -6.06
N ALA A 399 2.24 -21.94 -5.53
CA ALA A 399 1.18 -22.58 -6.31
C ALA A 399 0.71 -21.69 -7.47
N ILE A 400 0.64 -20.38 -7.24
CA ILE A 400 0.27 -19.39 -8.28
C ILE A 400 1.34 -19.32 -9.36
N LEU A 401 2.61 -19.16 -8.96
CA LEU A 401 3.73 -19.10 -9.89
C LEU A 401 3.83 -20.36 -10.74
N TRP A 402 3.63 -21.53 -10.13
CA TRP A 402 3.59 -22.80 -10.84
C TRP A 402 2.44 -22.88 -11.84
N ARG A 403 1.24 -22.45 -11.43
CA ARG A 403 0.05 -22.46 -12.28
C ARG A 403 0.16 -21.52 -13.48
N ILE A 404 0.69 -20.33 -13.28
CA ILE A 404 0.92 -19.36 -14.36
C ILE A 404 1.95 -19.91 -15.34
N ARG A 405 3.07 -20.45 -14.84
CA ARG A 405 4.09 -21.08 -15.68
C ARG A 405 3.51 -22.25 -16.50
N SER A 406 2.73 -23.12 -15.87
CA SER A 406 2.09 -24.25 -16.57
C SER A 406 1.10 -23.82 -17.66
N LYS A 407 0.44 -22.66 -17.53
CA LYS A 407 -0.41 -22.11 -18.59
C LYS A 407 0.43 -21.61 -19.77
N VAL A 408 1.50 -20.87 -19.50
CA VAL A 408 2.41 -20.37 -20.54
C VAL A 408 3.03 -21.50 -21.34
N ASP A 409 3.46 -22.58 -20.66
CA ASP A 409 4.03 -23.76 -21.33
C ASP A 409 2.99 -24.44 -22.24
N LYS A 410 1.73 -24.57 -21.78
CA LYS A 410 0.63 -25.14 -22.59
C LYS A 410 0.23 -24.29 -23.79
N ASP A 411 0.26 -22.97 -23.65
CA ASP A 411 -0.07 -22.07 -24.76
C ASP A 411 1.02 -22.08 -25.84
N GLN A 412 2.29 -22.37 -25.49
CA GLN A 412 3.39 -22.55 -26.44
C GLN A 412 3.38 -23.90 -27.16
N ASP A 413 2.89 -24.95 -26.50
CA ASP A 413 2.78 -26.30 -27.07
C ASP A 413 1.50 -26.52 -27.90
N SER A 414 0.60 -25.54 -27.97
CA SER A 414 -0.57 -25.62 -28.86
C SER A 414 -0.15 -25.35 -30.32
N PRO A 415 -0.50 -26.22 -31.29
CA PRO A 415 -0.17 -25.99 -32.69
C PRO A 415 -0.82 -24.67 -33.11
N LYS A 416 -0.02 -23.71 -33.59
CA LYS A 416 -0.57 -22.56 -34.31
C LYS A 416 -1.26 -23.11 -35.54
N ASP A 417 -2.59 -22.99 -35.61
CA ASP A 417 -3.34 -23.36 -36.81
C ASP A 417 -2.71 -22.68 -38.03
N GLU A 418 -2.15 -23.48 -38.93
CA GLU A 418 -1.60 -23.09 -40.24
C GLU A 418 -2.72 -22.66 -41.22
N SER A 419 -3.73 -21.89 -40.78
CA SER A 419 -4.84 -21.47 -41.64
C SER A 419 -4.65 -20.12 -42.35
N ASP A 420 -3.56 -19.40 -42.09
CA ASP A 420 -3.32 -18.08 -42.70
C ASP A 420 -2.30 -18.09 -43.86
N ALA A 421 -1.86 -19.26 -44.34
CA ALA A 421 -0.85 -19.36 -45.41
C ALA A 421 -1.40 -19.61 -46.84
N SER A 422 -2.72 -19.47 -47.08
CA SER A 422 -3.31 -19.82 -48.39
C SER A 422 -4.13 -18.72 -49.07
N TYR A 423 -3.81 -17.44 -48.87
CA TYR A 423 -4.49 -16.33 -49.59
C TYR A 423 -3.56 -15.34 -50.31
N GLU A 424 -2.27 -15.65 -50.48
CA GLU A 424 -1.38 -14.90 -51.37
C GLU A 424 -0.81 -15.82 -52.45
N ASP A 425 -1.66 -16.35 -53.34
CA ASP A 425 -1.21 -16.68 -54.70
C ASP A 425 -2.40 -16.61 -55.66
N GLY A 426 -2.43 -15.57 -56.50
CA GLY A 426 -3.53 -15.39 -57.46
C GLY A 426 -3.78 -13.95 -57.90
N SER A 427 -2.75 -13.18 -58.25
CA SER A 427 -2.93 -12.01 -59.12
C SER A 427 -1.66 -11.65 -59.88
N SER A 428 -1.36 -12.41 -60.93
CA SER A 428 -0.56 -11.95 -62.07
C SER A 428 -0.80 -12.90 -63.25
N GLU A 429 -0.93 -12.35 -64.45
CA GLU A 429 -1.39 -12.95 -65.73
C GLU A 429 -2.92 -12.76 -65.90
N ASP A 430 -3.41 -11.93 -66.82
CA ASP A 430 -3.08 -11.85 -68.23
C ASP A 430 -3.17 -10.44 -68.85
N SER A 431 -2.51 -10.36 -70.01
CA SER A 431 -2.31 -9.24 -70.93
C SER A 431 -3.52 -8.91 -71.80
#